data_AF-A0A7J9CNJ6-F1
#
_entry.id   AF-A0A7J9CNJ6-F1
#
_cell.length_a   1.000
_cell.length_b   1.000
_cell.length_c   1.000
_cell.angle_alpha   90.00
_cell.angle_beta   90.00
_cell.angle_gamma   90.00
#
_symmetry.space_group_name_H-M   'P 1'
#
loop_
_entity.id
_entity.type
_entity.pdbx_description
1 polymer ?
#
loop_
_entity_poly.entity_id
_entity_poly.type
_entity_poly.pdbx_seq_one_letter_code
_entity_poly.pdbx_strand_id
1 'polypeptide(L)'
;MKLKGNGPWSLGDDIMLVHAPGHTEGTVCLLYKPLKILFTGDHLMMTESGLSIMEMYNKYSVHKQVDSVQKLIQFDFDWIIPGHGQRIEFKDAQEKNTVLEAFFQEKYNQHSSSYK
;
A
#
# COMPACT_ATOMS: atom_id res chain seq x y z
N MET A 1 -1.49 -7.09 22.61
CA MET A 1 -1.41 -8.19 21.60
C MET A 1 -0.16 -7.99 20.76
N LYS A 2 0.62 -9.04 20.46
CA LYS A 2 1.81 -8.95 19.60
C LYS A 2 1.53 -9.68 18.28
N LEU A 3 1.67 -9.00 17.15
CA LEU A 3 1.55 -9.61 15.82
C LEU A 3 2.75 -10.52 15.54
N LYS A 4 2.52 -11.67 14.91
CA LYS A 4 3.56 -12.65 14.52
C LYS A 4 3.30 -13.15 13.10
N GLY A 5 4.36 -13.46 12.36
CA GLY A 5 4.28 -13.90 10.95
C GLY A 5 4.13 -12.72 9.98
N ASN A 6 3.58 -12.99 8.79
CA ASN A 6 3.47 -12.01 7.70
C ASN A 6 2.02 -11.58 7.40
N GLY A 7 1.10 -11.83 8.35
CA GLY A 7 -0.33 -11.54 8.20
C GLY A 7 -0.98 -12.20 6.97
N PRO A 8 -2.18 -11.75 6.57
CA PRO A 8 -2.99 -10.73 7.25
C PRO A 8 -3.47 -11.22 8.63
N TRP A 9 -3.78 -10.28 9.52
CA TRP A 9 -4.34 -10.56 10.84
C TRP A 9 -5.71 -9.91 11.00
N SER A 10 -6.66 -10.60 11.61
CA SER A 10 -7.97 -10.04 11.94
C SER A 10 -7.98 -9.47 13.35
N LEU A 11 -8.55 -8.27 13.51
CA LEU A 11 -8.84 -7.66 14.80
C LEU A 11 -10.36 -7.50 14.91
N GLY A 12 -11.02 -8.54 15.42
CA GLY A 12 -12.47 -8.66 15.30
C GLY A 12 -12.90 -8.88 13.84
N ASP A 13 -14.17 -8.59 13.57
CA ASP A 13 -14.78 -8.87 12.26
C ASP A 13 -14.50 -7.75 11.24
N ASP A 14 -14.37 -6.50 11.72
CA ASP A 14 -14.34 -5.31 10.87
C ASP A 14 -12.94 -4.89 10.40
N ILE A 15 -11.89 -5.27 11.14
CA ILE A 15 -10.53 -4.78 10.91
C ILE A 15 -9.63 -5.92 10.45
N MET A 16 -8.91 -5.69 9.36
CA MET A 16 -7.82 -6.55 8.89
C MET A 16 -6.52 -5.75 8.83
N LEU A 17 -5.45 -6.31 9.38
CA LEU A 17 -4.10 -5.78 9.33
C LEU A 17 -3.31 -6.53 8.26
N VAL A 18 -2.80 -5.82 7.27
CA VAL A 18 -2.04 -6.38 6.15
C VAL A 18 -0.58 -5.98 6.30
N HIS A 19 0.31 -6.96 6.52
CA HIS A 19 1.75 -6.71 6.48
C HIS A 19 2.17 -6.29 5.07
N ALA A 20 2.79 -5.12 4.98
CA ALA A 20 3.18 -4.45 3.75
C ALA A 20 4.63 -3.91 3.91
N PRO A 21 5.64 -4.79 4.01
CA PRO A 21 7.02 -4.37 4.24
C PRO A 21 7.52 -3.52 3.07
N GLY A 22 8.26 -2.45 3.35
CA GLY A 22 8.74 -1.57 2.29
C GLY A 22 9.30 -0.28 2.82
N HIS A 23 8.42 0.63 3.25
CA HIS A 23 8.82 1.87 3.92
C HIS A 23 9.62 1.57 5.20
N THR A 24 9.12 0.63 6.00
CA THR A 24 9.88 -0.09 7.04
C THR A 24 9.63 -1.59 6.92
N GLU A 25 10.47 -2.41 7.54
CA GLU A 25 10.28 -3.88 7.59
C GLU A 25 8.95 -4.26 8.26
N GLY A 26 8.55 -3.51 9.29
CA GLY A 26 7.35 -3.74 10.10
C GLY A 26 6.11 -2.97 9.66
N THR A 27 6.10 -2.36 8.46
CA THR A 27 4.94 -1.58 7.99
C THR A 27 3.70 -2.46 7.86
N VAL A 28 2.57 -1.98 8.38
CA VAL A 28 1.27 -2.66 8.34
C VAL A 28 0.21 -1.66 7.87
N CYS A 29 -0.54 -2.04 6.84
CA CYS A 29 -1.74 -1.32 6.41
C CYS A 29 -2.96 -1.83 7.17
N LEU A 30 -3.91 -0.96 7.50
CA LEU A 30 -5.16 -1.33 8.16
C LEU A 30 -6.31 -1.21 7.16
N LEU A 31 -6.98 -2.32 6.90
CA LEU A 31 -8.21 -2.37 6.13
C LEU A 31 -9.41 -2.38 7.10
N TYR A 32 -10.21 -1.32 7.04
CA TYR A 32 -11.50 -1.23 7.71
C TYR A 32 -12.60 -1.64 6.74
N LYS A 33 -13.09 -2.87 6.89
CA LYS A 33 -14.00 -3.51 5.93
C LYS A 33 -15.36 -2.81 5.78
N PRO A 34 -16.03 -2.34 6.86
CA PRO A 34 -17.38 -1.76 6.74
C PRO A 34 -17.47 -0.56 5.79
N LEU A 35 -16.40 0.23 5.71
CA LEU A 35 -16.32 1.39 4.82
C LEU A 35 -15.30 1.21 3.69
N LYS A 36 -14.71 0.02 3.55
CA LYS A 36 -13.75 -0.28 2.49
C LYS A 36 -12.59 0.72 2.45
N ILE A 37 -12.03 1.02 3.62
CA ILE A 37 -10.94 2.01 3.77
C ILE A 37 -9.62 1.29 4.06
N LEU A 38 -8.62 1.54 3.23
CA LEU A 38 -7.23 1.14 3.47
C LEU A 38 -6.42 2.31 4.03
N PHE A 39 -6.08 2.25 5.30
CA PHE A 39 -5.10 3.15 5.91
C PHE A 39 -3.69 2.64 5.61
N THR A 40 -2.89 3.43 4.90
CA THR A 40 -1.56 3.04 4.40
C THR A 40 -0.40 3.62 5.21
N GLY A 41 -0.66 4.60 6.09
CA GLY A 41 0.42 5.35 6.75
C GLY A 41 1.39 5.92 5.71
N ASP A 42 2.69 5.73 5.90
CA ASP A 42 3.72 6.22 4.97
C ASP A 42 4.03 5.23 3.83
N HIS A 43 3.23 4.17 3.68
CA HIS A 43 3.47 3.14 2.68
C HIS A 43 3.09 3.55 1.26
N LEU A 44 2.05 4.36 1.08
CA LEU A 44 1.56 4.79 -0.23
C LEU A 44 0.71 6.04 -0.03
N MET A 45 0.94 7.08 -0.85
CA MET A 45 0.28 8.37 -0.70
C MET A 45 -0.08 9.00 -2.05
N MET A 46 -1.01 9.95 -2.02
CA MET A 46 -1.30 10.83 -3.15
C MET A 46 -0.62 12.18 -2.94
N THR A 47 0.17 12.61 -3.91
CA THR A 47 0.73 13.97 -3.98
C THR A 47 0.09 14.74 -5.13
N GLU A 48 0.46 16.00 -5.29
CA GLU A 48 0.02 16.81 -6.45
C GLU A 48 0.46 16.20 -7.80
N SER A 49 1.50 15.36 -7.80
CA SER A 49 2.00 14.68 -9.00
C SER A 49 1.45 13.26 -9.19
N GLY A 50 0.53 12.82 -8.33
CA GLY A 50 -0.09 11.49 -8.39
C GLY A 50 0.34 10.55 -7.27
N LEU A 51 0.08 9.26 -7.47
CA LEU A 51 0.45 8.20 -6.53
C LEU A 51 1.97 8.17 -6.32
N SER A 52 2.42 8.07 -5.07
CA SER A 52 3.84 8.15 -4.74
C SER A 52 4.22 7.38 -3.48
N ILE A 53 5.54 7.22 -3.32
CA ILE A 53 6.22 6.69 -2.13
C ILE A 53 7.38 7.61 -1.77
N MET A 54 7.65 7.77 -0.48
CA MET A 54 8.76 8.60 0.01
C MET A 54 10.08 7.83 -0.03
N GLU A 55 10.66 7.66 -1.22
CA GLU A 55 11.88 6.86 -1.44
C GLU A 55 13.06 7.32 -0.57
N MET A 56 13.27 8.64 -0.41
CA MET A 56 14.37 9.17 0.42
C MET A 56 14.25 8.82 1.92
N TYR A 57 13.04 8.51 2.37
CA TYR A 57 12.75 8.12 3.76
C TYR A 57 12.47 6.62 3.90
N ASN A 58 12.60 5.84 2.82
CA ASN A 58 12.47 4.39 2.89
C ASN A 58 13.63 3.81 3.73
N LYS A 59 13.28 3.07 4.77
CA LYS A 59 14.23 2.48 5.74
C LYS A 59 14.41 0.98 5.56
N TYR A 60 13.84 0.38 4.51
CA TYR A 60 13.93 -1.06 4.31
C TYR A 60 14.19 -1.43 2.85
N SER A 61 13.19 -1.35 1.97
CA SER A 61 13.39 -1.65 0.55
C SER A 61 12.27 -1.06 -0.30
N VAL A 62 12.64 -0.27 -1.30
CA VAL A 62 11.68 0.24 -2.30
C VAL A 62 11.08 -0.91 -3.11
N HIS A 63 11.88 -1.91 -3.52
CA HIS A 63 11.37 -3.09 -4.22
C HIS A 63 10.30 -3.82 -3.39
N LYS A 64 10.55 -4.06 -2.09
CA LYS A 64 9.55 -4.68 -1.21
C LYS A 64 8.30 -3.82 -1.04
N GLN A 65 8.45 -2.49 -1.03
CA GLN A 65 7.33 -1.56 -1.01
C GLN A 65 6.46 -1.72 -2.26
N VAL A 66 7.08 -1.80 -3.44
CA VAL A 66 6.39 -2.02 -4.72
C VAL A 66 5.69 -3.39 -4.77
N ASP A 67 6.37 -4.47 -4.33
CA ASP A 67 5.76 -5.80 -4.18
C ASP A 67 4.55 -5.77 -3.23
N SER A 68 4.65 -4.99 -2.14
CA SER A 68 3.57 -4.83 -1.18
C SER A 68 2.39 -4.08 -1.78
N VAL A 69 2.61 -3.04 -2.61
CA VAL A 69 1.52 -2.38 -3.35
C VAL A 69 0.83 -3.38 -4.28
N GLN A 70 1.57 -4.24 -4.98
CA GLN A 70 0.98 -5.29 -5.81
C GLN A 70 0.08 -6.24 -4.99
N LYS A 71 0.55 -6.66 -3.80
CA LYS A 71 -0.24 -7.48 -2.86
C LYS A 71 -1.51 -6.75 -2.43
N LEU A 72 -1.45 -5.44 -2.20
CA LEU A 72 -2.61 -4.65 -1.74
C LEU A 72 -3.76 -4.62 -2.76
N ILE A 73 -3.49 -4.75 -4.06
CA ILE A 73 -4.52 -4.75 -5.13
C ILE A 73 -5.62 -5.81 -4.88
N GLN A 74 -5.23 -6.94 -4.27
CA GLN A 74 -6.10 -8.09 -4.02
C GLN A 74 -7.17 -7.84 -2.95
N PHE A 75 -7.08 -6.75 -2.18
CA PHE A 75 -8.02 -6.44 -1.11
C PHE A 75 -9.17 -5.55 -1.60
N ASP A 76 -10.34 -5.74 -0.99
CA ASP A 76 -11.55 -4.98 -1.28
C ASP A 76 -11.57 -3.65 -0.50
N PHE A 77 -11.18 -2.57 -1.16
CA PHE A 77 -11.26 -1.20 -0.64
C PHE A 77 -11.56 -0.22 -1.77
N ASP A 78 -12.26 0.85 -1.43
CA ASP A 78 -12.58 1.96 -2.34
C ASP A 78 -11.81 3.24 -1.94
N TRP A 79 -11.23 3.26 -0.74
CA TRP A 79 -10.50 4.41 -0.22
C TRP A 79 -9.07 4.05 0.18
N ILE A 80 -8.13 4.96 -0.10
CA ILE A 80 -6.83 5.00 0.55
C ILE A 80 -6.75 6.27 1.41
N ILE A 81 -6.39 6.08 2.68
CA ILE A 81 -6.11 7.18 3.60
C ILE A 81 -4.64 7.08 4.04
N PRO A 82 -3.75 7.91 3.49
CA PRO A 82 -2.34 7.88 3.83
C PRO A 82 -2.05 8.66 5.12
N GLY A 83 -0.84 8.46 5.67
CA GLY A 83 -0.30 9.26 6.76
C GLY A 83 0.10 10.68 6.32
N HIS A 84 0.46 10.83 5.05
CA HIS A 84 0.84 12.09 4.42
C HIS A 84 0.21 12.22 3.03
N GLY A 85 0.00 13.45 2.56
CA GLY A 85 -0.64 13.70 1.27
C GLY A 85 -2.16 13.62 1.33
N GLN A 86 -2.79 13.42 0.17
CA GLN A 86 -4.25 13.46 0.03
C GLN A 86 -4.88 12.07 0.12
N ARG A 87 -6.13 12.00 0.57
CA ARG A 87 -6.94 10.78 0.48
C ARG A 87 -7.29 10.48 -0.98
N ILE A 88 -7.50 9.20 -1.27
CA ILE A 88 -7.89 8.71 -2.60
C ILE A 88 -9.23 8.01 -2.45
N GLU A 89 -10.17 8.34 -3.34
CA GLU A 89 -11.42 7.63 -3.55
C GLU A 89 -11.40 7.02 -4.94
N PHE A 90 -11.69 5.73 -5.04
CA PHE A 90 -11.88 5.04 -6.31
C PHE A 90 -13.37 4.89 -6.55
N LYS A 91 -13.79 5.09 -7.80
CA LYS A 91 -15.16 4.88 -8.26
C LYS A 91 -15.58 3.42 -8.11
N ASP A 92 -14.68 2.50 -8.44
CA ASP A 92 -14.91 1.07 -8.40
C ASP A 92 -13.58 0.28 -8.32
N ALA A 93 -13.69 -1.04 -8.15
CA ALA A 93 -12.56 -1.94 -8.08
C ALA A 93 -11.71 -1.95 -9.38
N GLN A 94 -12.30 -1.67 -10.54
CA GLN A 94 -11.58 -1.65 -11.81
C GLN A 94 -10.67 -0.42 -11.89
N GLU A 95 -11.17 0.77 -11.52
CA GLU A 95 -10.35 1.97 -11.44
C GLU A 95 -9.21 1.80 -10.42
N LYS A 96 -9.52 1.28 -9.22
CA LYS A 96 -8.53 0.96 -8.19
C LYS A 96 -7.42 0.06 -8.74
N ASN A 97 -7.79 -1.05 -9.37
CA ASN A 97 -6.81 -2.00 -9.92
C ASN A 97 -5.96 -1.34 -11.00
N THR A 98 -6.58 -0.65 -11.98
CA THR A 98 -5.85 0.03 -13.05
C THR A 98 -4.83 1.04 -12.53
N VAL A 99 -5.22 1.87 -11.55
CA VAL A 99 -4.34 2.90 -10.97
C VAL A 99 -3.16 2.27 -10.21
N LEU A 100 -3.43 1.26 -9.38
CA LEU A 100 -2.38 0.60 -8.59
C LEU A 100 -1.45 -0.28 -9.44
N GLU A 101 -1.98 -0.93 -10.48
CA GLU A 101 -1.18 -1.69 -11.45
C GLU A 101 -0.27 -0.78 -12.27
N ALA A 102 -0.78 0.36 -12.73
CA ALA A 102 0.04 1.36 -13.43
C ALA A 102 1.19 1.87 -12.55
N PHE A 103 0.90 2.20 -11.29
CA PHE A 103 1.92 2.59 -10.31
C PHE A 103 2.95 1.48 -10.08
N PHE A 104 2.49 0.23 -9.91
CA PHE A 104 3.36 -0.93 -9.75
C PHE A 104 4.31 -1.08 -10.94
N GLN A 105 3.78 -1.07 -12.17
CA GLN A 105 4.60 -1.23 -13.39
C GLN A 105 5.62 -0.10 -13.55
N GLU A 106 5.21 1.14 -13.31
CA GLU A 106 6.12 2.29 -13.38
C GLU A 106 7.29 2.13 -12.40
N LYS A 107 6.99 1.88 -11.13
CA LYS A 107 8.01 1.74 -10.08
C LYS A 107 8.84 0.49 -10.22
N TYR A 108 8.24 -0.62 -10.63
CA TYR A 108 8.96 -1.86 -10.86
C TYR A 108 10.00 -1.68 -11.98
N ASN A 109 9.66 -1.01 -13.08
CA ASN A 109 10.59 -0.75 -14.18
C ASN A 109 11.71 0.23 -13.78
N GLN A 110 11.40 1.26 -13.01
CA GLN A 110 12.38 2.22 -12.47
C GLN A 110 13.44 1.52 -11.60
N HIS A 111 13.03 0.56 -10.77
CA HIS A 111 13.90 -0.10 -9.79
C HIS A 111 14.45 -1.47 -10.24
N SER A 112 13.94 -2.05 -11.34
CA SER A 112 14.46 -3.30 -11.91
C SER A 112 15.72 -3.10 -12.75
N SER A 113 15.99 -1.88 -13.23
CA SER A 113 17.15 -1.60 -14.10
C SER A 113 18.46 -1.38 -13.34
N SER A 114 18.44 -1.30 -12.00
CA SER A 114 19.64 -1.10 -11.18
C SER A 114 20.46 -2.38 -10.88
N TYR A 115 20.14 -3.51 -11.50
CA TYR A 115 20.85 -4.79 -11.33
C TYR A 115 21.36 -5.40 -12.66
N LYS A 116 21.63 -4.59 -13.68
CA LYS A 116 22.45 -4.99 -14.84
C LYS A 116 23.85 -4.44 -14.73
#